data_AF-A0A1V5F8P8-F1
#
_entry.id   AF-A0A1V5F8P8-F1
#
_cell.length_a   1.000
_cell.length_b   1.000
_cell.length_c   1.000
_cell.angle_alpha   90.00
_cell.angle_beta   90.00
_cell.angle_gamma   90.00
#
_symmetry.space_group_name_H-M   'P 1'
#
loop_
_entity.id
_entity.type
_entity.pdbx_description
1 polymer ?
#
loop_
_entity_poly.entity_id
_entity_poly.type
_entity_poly.pdbx_seq_one_letter_code
_entity_poly.pdbx_strand_id
1 'polypeptide(L)'
;MAVVFSPDNRRVAHPPEVCYRAAGWEAMDKRVIEPAGLPPMMRVKMSYGGRDDLILYCYKAGDELTPNYYNQQLKTVYNQLRMQPTVSALIRFSTAIGEDEAEAEARILALAREMLPHIMTTLQ
;
A
#
# COMPACT_ATOMS: atom_id res chain seq x y z
N MET A 1 -1.53 -9.22 -6.51
CA MET A 1 -2.33 -8.17 -5.84
C MET A 1 -2.89 -8.74 -4.54
N ALA A 2 -3.04 -7.92 -3.50
CA ALA A 2 -3.73 -8.27 -2.27
C ALA A 2 -4.52 -7.06 -1.76
N VAL A 3 -5.73 -7.30 -1.23
CA VAL A 3 -6.56 -6.29 -0.56
C VAL A 3 -6.87 -6.83 0.83
N VAL A 4 -6.52 -6.06 1.85
CA VAL A 4 -6.87 -6.36 3.25
C VAL A 4 -7.91 -5.34 3.67
N PHE A 5 -9.14 -5.79 3.92
CA PHE A 5 -10.30 -4.95 4.18
C PHE A 5 -10.87 -5.20 5.58
N SER A 6 -11.29 -4.15 6.26
CA SER A 6 -12.15 -4.25 7.43
C SER A 6 -13.24 -3.16 7.38
N PRO A 7 -14.52 -3.53 7.45
CA PRO A 7 -15.63 -2.57 7.39
C PRO A 7 -15.78 -1.77 8.70
N ASP A 8 -15.35 -2.35 9.83
CA ASP A 8 -15.66 -1.89 11.18
C ASP A 8 -14.42 -1.67 12.07
N ASN A 9 -13.25 -2.22 11.71
CA ASN A 9 -12.06 -2.22 12.56
C ASN A 9 -10.80 -1.64 11.89
N ARG A 10 -10.56 -0.35 12.18
CA ARG A 10 -9.35 0.41 11.80
C ARG A 10 -8.00 -0.15 12.29
N ARG A 11 -7.95 -1.26 13.02
CA ARG A 11 -6.70 -1.83 13.60
C ARG A 11 -6.05 -2.92 12.75
N VAL A 12 -6.67 -3.35 11.65
CA VAL A 12 -6.31 -4.59 10.95
C VAL A 12 -5.20 -4.41 9.89
N ALA A 13 -5.05 -3.22 9.31
CA ALA A 13 -4.17 -2.98 8.16
C ALA A 13 -2.80 -2.37 8.55
N HIS A 14 -1.84 -3.19 8.98
CA HIS A 14 -0.45 -2.77 9.20
C HIS A 14 0.34 -2.63 7.88
N PRO A 15 1.52 -1.95 7.85
CA PRO A 15 2.33 -1.87 6.64
C PRO A 15 2.75 -3.26 6.19
N PRO A 16 2.75 -3.55 4.87
CA PRO A 16 3.15 -4.87 4.38
C PRO A 16 4.61 -5.19 4.75
N GLU A 17 5.44 -4.16 4.89
CA GLU A 17 6.83 -4.19 5.36
C GLU A 17 7.03 -4.98 6.65
N VAL A 18 6.05 -4.98 7.57
CA VAL A 18 6.13 -5.72 8.83
C VAL A 18 6.17 -7.23 8.55
N CYS A 19 5.29 -7.73 7.69
CA CYS A 19 5.30 -9.13 7.27
C CYS A 19 6.51 -9.47 6.41
N TYR A 20 6.91 -8.60 5.47
CA TYR A 20 8.07 -8.85 4.61
C TYR A 20 9.36 -8.98 5.44
N ARG A 21 9.61 -8.04 6.38
CA ARG A 21 10.77 -8.12 7.28
C ARG A 21 10.72 -9.32 8.22
N ALA A 22 9.54 -9.66 8.76
CA ALA A 22 9.38 -10.87 9.58
C ALA A 22 9.63 -12.17 8.77
N ALA A 23 9.37 -12.15 7.46
CA ALA A 23 9.70 -13.22 6.52
C ALA A 23 11.15 -13.14 5.97
N GLY A 24 12.00 -12.28 6.52
CA GLY A 24 13.42 -12.15 6.17
C GLY A 24 13.74 -11.25 4.98
N TRP A 25 12.77 -10.52 4.42
CA TRP A 25 13.01 -9.59 3.30
C TRP A 25 13.57 -8.25 3.79
N GLU A 26 14.52 -7.70 3.02
CA GLU A 26 15.17 -6.42 3.27
C GLU A 26 14.54 -5.31 2.41
N ALA A 27 14.30 -4.14 3.00
CA ALA A 27 13.74 -2.99 2.29
C ALA A 27 14.87 -2.12 1.71
N MET A 28 15.00 -2.07 0.39
CA MET A 28 16.11 -1.43 -0.33
C MET A 28 15.82 0.03 -0.72
N ASP A 29 14.59 0.34 -1.13
CA ASP A 29 14.11 1.69 -1.46
C ASP A 29 12.70 1.85 -0.90
N LYS A 30 12.38 3.04 -0.39
CA LYS A 30 11.03 3.39 0.09
C LYS A 30 10.76 4.87 -0.12
N ARG A 31 9.78 5.19 -0.95
CA ARG A 31 9.38 6.57 -1.26
C ARG A 31 7.91 6.68 -1.62
N VAL A 32 7.32 7.86 -1.41
CA VAL A 32 6.01 8.18 -2.00
C VAL A 32 6.22 8.48 -3.49
N ILE A 33 5.31 8.01 -4.33
CA ILE A 33 5.22 8.34 -5.75
C ILE A 33 3.83 8.88 -6.07
N GLU A 34 3.75 9.74 -7.08
CA GLU A 34 2.50 10.34 -7.58
C GLU A 34 2.27 9.95 -9.05
N PRO A 35 1.93 8.67 -9.32
CA PRO A 35 1.77 8.19 -10.69
C PRO A 35 0.53 8.79 -11.36
N ALA A 36 0.69 9.29 -12.60
CA ALA A 36 -0.41 9.87 -13.37
C ALA A 36 -1.58 8.89 -13.54
N GLY A 37 -2.79 9.37 -13.22
CA GLY A 37 -4.04 8.60 -13.24
C GLY A 37 -4.30 7.73 -12.01
N LEU A 38 -3.50 7.88 -10.94
CA LEU A 38 -3.61 7.12 -9.69
C LEU A 38 -3.46 8.05 -8.49
N PRO A 39 -3.95 7.66 -7.29
CA PRO A 39 -3.63 8.37 -6.05
C PRO A 39 -2.14 8.24 -5.73
N PRO A 40 -1.59 9.10 -4.85
CA PRO A 40 -0.25 8.91 -4.33
C PRO A 40 -0.10 7.54 -3.65
N MET A 41 0.96 6.81 -3.97
CA MET A 41 1.24 5.45 -3.47
C MET A 41 2.60 5.40 -2.77
N MET A 42 2.74 4.53 -1.77
CA MET A 42 4.06 4.17 -1.29
C MET A 42 4.65 3.13 -2.25
N ARG A 43 5.82 3.45 -2.80
CA ARG A 43 6.70 2.54 -3.52
C ARG A 43 7.69 1.95 -2.53
N VAL A 44 7.83 0.63 -2.54
CA VAL A 44 8.84 -0.08 -1.73
C VAL A 44 9.51 -1.16 -2.57
N LYS A 45 10.83 -1.11 -2.66
CA LYS A 45 11.65 -2.20 -3.20
C LYS A 45 12.06 -3.12 -2.06
N MET A 46 11.76 -4.41 -2.19
CA MET A 46 12.11 -5.45 -1.24
C MET A 46 13.05 -6.46 -1.90
N SER A 47 14.02 -6.99 -1.16
CA SER A 47 14.94 -8.04 -1.64
C SER A 47 14.95 -9.25 -0.69
N TYR A 48 15.06 -10.45 -1.25
CA TYR A 48 15.22 -11.69 -0.51
C TYR A 48 15.89 -12.77 -1.37
N GLY A 49 17.00 -13.33 -0.88
CA GLY A 49 17.64 -14.50 -1.52
C GLY A 49 18.08 -14.28 -2.98
N GLY A 50 18.46 -13.05 -3.35
CA GLY A 50 18.82 -12.69 -4.72
C GLY A 50 17.64 -12.38 -5.65
N ARG A 51 16.42 -12.31 -5.13
CA ARG A 51 15.23 -11.82 -5.83
C ARG A 51 14.77 -10.48 -5.28
N ASP A 52 14.50 -9.55 -6.17
CA ASP A 52 13.89 -8.26 -5.85
C ASP A 52 12.39 -8.24 -6.24
N ASP A 53 11.54 -7.69 -5.38
CA ASP A 53 10.12 -7.41 -5.63
C ASP A 53 9.84 -5.91 -5.47
N LEU A 54 9.08 -5.33 -6.40
CA LEU A 54 8.53 -3.99 -6.31
C LEU A 54 7.10 -4.06 -5.75
N ILE A 55 6.84 -3.30 -4.69
CA ILE A 55 5.55 -3.21 -4.02
C ILE A 55 5.03 -1.78 -4.14
N LEU A 56 3.79 -1.64 -4.61
CA LEU A 56 3.04 -0.38 -4.51
C LEU A 56 1.88 -0.59 -3.54
N TYR A 57 1.71 0.32 -2.58
CA TYR A 57 0.54 0.29 -1.71
C TYR A 57 -0.04 1.67 -1.42
N CYS A 58 -1.34 1.70 -1.20
CA CYS A 58 -2.06 2.81 -0.59
C CYS A 58 -3.14 2.26 0.35
N TYR A 59 -3.73 3.12 1.16
CA TYR A 59 -4.77 2.75 2.10
C TYR A 59 -6.04 3.55 1.84
N LYS A 60 -7.19 2.89 1.90
CA LYS A 60 -8.52 3.52 1.95
C LYS A 60 -8.87 3.85 3.40
N ALA A 61 -9.34 5.06 3.65
CA ALA A 61 -9.92 5.50 4.91
C ALA A 61 -11.16 6.35 4.61
N GLY A 62 -12.36 5.76 4.75
CA GLY A 62 -13.56 6.37 4.16
C GLY A 62 -13.43 6.42 2.64
N ASP A 63 -13.56 7.60 2.04
CA ASP A 63 -13.43 7.82 0.60
C ASP A 63 -12.02 8.24 0.15
N GLU A 64 -11.12 8.54 1.08
CA GLU A 64 -9.76 8.99 0.78
C GLU A 64 -8.78 7.82 0.58
N LEU A 65 -7.84 8.01 -0.34
CA LEU A 65 -6.70 7.11 -0.59
C LEU A 65 -5.38 7.79 -0.22
N THR A 66 -4.58 7.16 0.65
CA THR A 66 -3.32 7.75 1.15
C THR A 66 -2.13 6.77 1.08
N PRO A 67 -0.91 7.23 0.74
CA PRO A 67 0.32 6.45 0.82
C PRO A 67 0.89 6.36 2.24
N ASN A 68 0.50 7.27 3.13
CA ASN A 68 1.19 7.56 4.38
C ASN A 68 0.29 7.30 5.61
N TYR A 69 0.05 6.04 5.91
CA TYR A 69 -0.91 5.65 6.96
C TYR A 69 -0.37 5.74 8.39
N TYR A 70 0.95 5.73 8.65
CA TYR A 70 1.46 5.56 10.01
C TYR A 70 2.26 6.74 10.59
N ASN A 71 2.97 7.55 9.79
CA ASN A 71 3.90 8.55 10.35
C ASN A 71 3.22 9.79 10.96
N GLN A 72 1.99 10.15 10.54
CA GLN A 72 1.17 11.12 11.26
C GLN A 72 0.16 10.45 12.20
N GLN A 73 -0.47 9.33 11.81
CA GLN A 73 -1.45 8.66 12.67
C GLN A 73 -0.85 8.25 14.02
N LEU A 74 0.38 7.73 14.12
CA LEU A 74 0.96 7.37 15.43
C LEU A 74 1.19 8.58 16.37
N LYS A 75 1.35 9.80 15.83
CA LYS A 75 1.44 11.03 16.62
C LYS A 75 0.06 11.66 16.94
N THR A 76 -0.95 11.43 16.11
CA THR A 76 -2.28 12.05 16.25
C THR A 76 -3.32 11.14 16.93
N VAL A 77 -3.29 9.82 16.67
CA VAL A 77 -4.08 8.79 17.39
C VAL A 77 -3.77 8.79 18.88
N TYR A 78 -2.55 9.18 19.26
CA TYR A 78 -2.12 9.29 20.66
C TYR A 78 -2.88 10.37 21.45
N ASN A 79 -3.44 11.40 20.77
CA ASN A 79 -3.97 12.57 21.46
C ASN A 79 -5.50 12.76 21.39
N GLN A 80 -6.19 12.50 20.25
CA GLN A 80 -7.53 13.12 20.06
C GLN A 80 -8.70 12.28 19.47
N LEU A 81 -9.62 11.95 20.38
CA LEU A 81 -10.97 12.55 20.50
C LEU A 81 -12.16 12.12 19.59
N ARG A 82 -12.01 11.31 18.53
CA ARG A 82 -13.18 10.93 17.68
C ARG A 82 -13.52 9.43 17.65
N MET A 83 -14.82 9.13 17.83
CA MET A 83 -15.48 7.83 17.72
C MET A 83 -16.44 7.82 16.52
N GLN A 84 -15.97 7.31 15.38
CA GLN A 84 -16.80 7.01 14.19
C GLN A 84 -16.30 5.67 13.62
N PRO A 85 -17.18 4.78 13.13
CA PRO A 85 -16.76 3.67 12.29
C PRO A 85 -16.20 4.24 10.98
N THR A 86 -15.12 3.67 10.48
CA THR A 86 -14.50 4.10 9.23
C THR A 86 -13.94 2.88 8.53
N VAL A 87 -14.53 2.58 7.37
CA VAL A 87 -14.08 1.52 6.47
C VAL A 87 -12.60 1.73 6.16
N SER A 88 -11.78 0.72 6.44
CA SER A 88 -10.33 0.80 6.25
C SER A 88 -9.82 -0.38 5.42
N ALA A 89 -9.02 -0.07 4.40
CA ALA A 89 -8.41 -1.09 3.56
C ALA A 89 -6.93 -0.77 3.28
N LEU A 90 -6.08 -1.80 3.23
CA LEU A 90 -4.78 -1.75 2.57
C LEU A 90 -4.93 -2.36 1.17
N ILE A 91 -4.63 -1.57 0.14
CA ILE A 91 -4.60 -2.00 -1.25
C ILE A 91 -3.12 -2.15 -1.64
N ARG A 92 -2.70 -3.38 -1.96
CA ARG A 92 -1.30 -3.72 -2.27
C ARG A 92 -1.15 -4.40 -3.62
N PHE A 93 -0.36 -3.80 -4.49
CA PHE A 93 0.16 -4.41 -5.70
C PHE A 93 1.61 -4.85 -5.46
N SER A 94 2.04 -5.92 -6.12
CA SER A 94 3.42 -6.41 -6.03
C SER A 94 3.79 -7.14 -7.32
N THR A 95 5.02 -6.97 -7.79
CA THR A 95 5.59 -7.67 -8.96
C THR A 95 7.08 -7.95 -8.71
N ALA A 96 7.63 -9.00 -9.32
CA ALA A 96 9.07 -9.21 -9.31
C ALA A 96 9.77 -8.15 -10.18
N ILE A 97 10.94 -7.69 -9.76
CA ILE A 97 11.86 -6.91 -10.59
C ILE A 97 12.69 -7.91 -11.42
N GLY A 98 12.75 -7.68 -12.73
CA GLY A 98 13.53 -8.48 -13.66
C GLY A 98 14.88 -7.82 -13.94
N GLU A 99 15.30 -7.82 -15.21
CA GLU A 99 16.50 -7.09 -15.64
C GLU A 99 16.31 -5.56 -15.59
N ASP A 100 15.09 -5.07 -15.83
CA ASP A 100 14.73 -3.66 -15.73
C ASP A 100 13.68 -3.38 -14.63
N GLU A 101 14.03 -2.43 -13.75
CA GLU A 101 13.14 -1.93 -12.69
C GLU A 101 12.06 -0.99 -13.26
N ALA A 102 12.33 -0.27 -14.36
CA ALA A 102 11.37 0.61 -15.01
C ALA A 102 10.25 -0.18 -15.73
N GLU A 103 10.58 -1.28 -16.41
CA GLU A 103 9.57 -2.21 -16.95
C GLU A 103 8.70 -2.81 -15.84
N ALA A 104 9.30 -3.21 -14.71
CA ALA A 104 8.56 -3.70 -13.55
C ALA A 104 7.62 -2.63 -12.97
N GLU A 105 8.06 -1.37 -12.89
CA GLU A 105 7.26 -0.23 -12.45
C GLU A 105 6.12 0.09 -13.42
N ALA A 106 6.36 0.08 -14.73
CA ALA A 106 5.33 0.28 -15.74
C ALA A 106 4.23 -0.80 -15.66
N ARG A 107 4.63 -2.07 -15.51
CA ARG A 107 3.72 -3.23 -15.40
C ARG A 107 2.83 -3.18 -14.15
N ILE A 108 3.40 -2.87 -12.98
CA ILE A 108 2.60 -2.76 -11.74
C ILE A 108 1.67 -1.53 -11.76
N LEU A 109 2.10 -0.43 -12.39
CA LEU A 109 1.26 0.77 -12.55
C LEU A 109 0.12 0.55 -13.56
N ALA A 110 0.33 -0.23 -14.62
CA ALA A 110 -0.74 -0.63 -15.54
C ALA A 110 -1.83 -1.43 -14.80
N LEU A 111 -1.44 -2.47 -14.05
CA LEU A 111 -2.35 -3.26 -13.23
C LEU A 111 -3.08 -2.41 -12.18
N ALA A 112 -2.40 -1.45 -11.55
CA ALA A 112 -3.02 -0.56 -10.58
C ALA A 112 -4.09 0.35 -11.22
N ARG A 113 -3.86 0.88 -12.42
CA ARG A 113 -4.86 1.70 -13.14
C ARG A 113 -6.10 0.90 -13.53
N GLU A 114 -5.92 -0.34 -13.96
CA GLU A 114 -7.01 -1.24 -14.32
C GLU A 114 -7.85 -1.63 -13.09
N MET A 115 -7.19 -2.08 -12.01
CA MET A 115 -7.89 -2.69 -10.88
C MET A 115 -8.44 -1.70 -9.85
N LEU A 116 -7.81 -0.53 -9.66
CA LEU A 116 -8.18 0.39 -8.58
C LEU A 116 -9.63 0.91 -8.69
N PRO A 117 -10.18 1.27 -9.87
CA PRO A 117 -11.60 1.66 -9.99
C PRO A 117 -12.57 0.57 -9.54
N HIS A 118 -12.29 -0.70 -9.87
CA HIS A 118 -13.10 -1.86 -9.47
C HIS A 118 -13.01 -2.15 -7.97
N ILE A 119 -11.82 -1.97 -7.37
CA ILE A 119 -11.65 -2.07 -5.92
C ILE A 119 -12.44 -0.96 -5.21
N MET A 120 -12.35 0.29 -5.67
CA MET A 120 -13.03 1.41 -5.03
C MET A 120 -14.56 1.34 -5.12
N THR A 121 -15.11 0.73 -6.18
CA THR A 121 -16.55 0.48 -6.30
C THR A 121 -17.03 -0.71 -5.46
N THR A 122 -16.13 -1.64 -5.10
CA THR A 122 -16.44 -2.82 -4.27
C THR A 122 -16.30 -2.54 -2.77
N LEU A 123 -15.37 -1.67 -2.37
CA LEU A 123 -15.05 -1.38 -0.97
C LEU A 123 -15.85 -0.20 -0.39
N GLN A 124 -17.18 -0.26 -0.52
CA GLN A 124 -18.11 0.71 0.08
C GLN A 124 -18.33 0.43 1.57
#